data_AF-A0A9E3BEQ5-F1
#
_entry.id   AF-A0A9E3BEQ5-F1
#
_cell.length_a   1.000
_cell.length_b   1.000
_cell.length_c   1.000
_cell.angle_alpha   90.00
_cell.angle_beta   90.00
_cell.angle_gamma   90.00
#
_symmetry.space_group_name_H-M   'P 1'
#
loop_
_entity.id
_entity.type
_entity.pdbx_description
1 polymer ?
#
loop_
_entity_poly.entity_id
_entity_poly.type
_entity_poly.pdbx_seq_one_letter_code
_entity_poly.pdbx_strand_id
1 'polypeptide(L)' 'MTRTFIALEMNETLQGQLAKVIRQLAQALPRLNWVNPASIHLTLAFLGELDPARLEQAMQATEAAAR' A
#
# COMPACT_ATOMS: atom_id res chain seq x y z
N MET A 1 18.22 7.70 -2.46
CA MET A 1 17.13 8.00 -1.52
C MET A 1 15.90 7.28 -2.02
N THR A 2 15.05 6.82 -1.10
CA THR A 2 13.87 6.01 -1.41
C THR A 2 12.66 6.62 -0.72
N ARG A 3 11.59 6.87 -1.49
CA ARG A 3 10.29 7.23 -0.92
C ARG A 3 9.69 6.05 -0.18
N THR A 4 9.54 6.18 1.12
CA THR A 4 9.14 5.09 2.01
C THR A 4 7.86 5.43 2.77
N PHE A 5 7.07 4.41 3.05
CA PHE A 5 5.89 4.43 3.91
C PHE A 5 5.74 3.07 4.59
N ILE A 6 4.97 3.03 5.67
CA ILE A 6 4.56 1.79 6.35
C ILE A 6 3.14 1.46 5.93
N ALA A 7 2.87 0.19 5.64
CA ALA A 7 1.56 -0.26 5.19
C ALA A 7 1.15 -1.61 5.78
N LEU A 8 -0.16 -1.82 5.85
CA LEU A 8 -0.75 -3.15 6.04
C LEU A 8 -1.16 -3.71 4.69
N GLU A 9 -0.74 -4.95 4.44
CA GLU A 9 -1.17 -5.71 3.29
C GLU A 9 -2.63 -6.15 3.44
N MET A 10 -3.36 -6.13 2.32
CA MET A 10 -4.73 -6.64 2.29
C MET A 10 -4.71 -8.15 2.20
N ASN A 11 -5.53 -8.84 3.00
CA ASN A 11 -5.73 -10.28 2.83
C ASN A 11 -6.44 -10.61 1.50
N GLU A 12 -6.35 -11.86 1.06
CA GLU A 12 -6.90 -12.31 -0.22
C GLU A 12 -8.41 -12.05 -0.36
N THR A 13 -9.16 -12.20 0.74
CA THR A 13 -10.61 -11.98 0.75
C THR A 13 -10.95 -10.52 0.45
N LEU A 14 -10.30 -9.57 1.13
CA LEU A 14 -10.49 -8.15 0.90
C LEU A 14 -10.00 -7.72 -0.49
N GLN A 15 -8.87 -8.25 -0.95
CA GLN A 15 -8.39 -8.01 -2.31
C GLN A 15 -9.42 -8.45 -3.36
N GLY A 16 -10.02 -9.63 -3.18
CA GLY A 16 -11.06 -10.15 -4.08
C GLY A 16 -12.31 -9.25 -4.13
N GLN A 17 -12.75 -8.75 -2.98
CA GLN A 17 -13.87 -7.82 -2.88
C GLN A 17 -13.56 -6.48 -3.57
N LEU A 18 -12.39 -5.89 -3.31
CA LEU A 18 -11.94 -4.66 -3.95
C LEU A 18 -11.83 -4.82 -5.47
N ALA A 19 -11.28 -5.95 -5.95
CA ALA A 19 -11.16 -6.23 -7.37
C ALA A 19 -12.53 -6.27 -8.05
N LYS A 20 -13.57 -6.82 -7.40
CA LYS A 20 -14.94 -6.83 -7.94
C LYS A 20 -15.49 -5.41 -8.08
N VAL A 21 -15.34 -4.59 -7.04
CA VAL A 21 -15.82 -3.19 -7.04
C VAL A 21 -15.09 -2.36 -8.10
N ILE A 22 -13.76 -2.46 -8.16
CA ILE A 22 -12.95 -1.73 -9.14
C ILE A 22 -13.33 -2.12 -10.57
N ARG A 23 -13.55 -3.40 -10.87
CA ARG A 23 -13.99 -3.84 -12.20
C ARG A 23 -15.33 -3.22 -12.61
N GLN A 24 -16.30 -3.17 -11.69
CA GLN A 24 -17.61 -2.56 -11.94
C GLN A 24 -17.48 -1.06 -12.21
N LEU A 25 -16.70 -0.35 -11.39
CA LEU A 25 -16.50 1.09 -11.54
C LEU A 25 -15.69 1.44 -12.79
N ALA A 26 -14.68 0.64 -13.14
CA ALA A 26 -13.87 0.86 -14.33
C ALA A 26 -14.68 0.76 -15.63
N GLN A 27 -15.71 -0.10 -15.66
CA GLN A 27 -16.64 -0.15 -16.79
C GLN A 27 -17.50 1.11 -16.88
N ALA A 28 -17.97 1.64 -15.75
CA ALA A 28 -18.78 2.85 -15.71
C ALA A 28 -17.96 4.14 -15.94
N LEU A 29 -16.68 4.13 -15.58
CA LEU A 29 -15.78 5.28 -15.60
C LEU A 29 -14.44 4.91 -16.28
N PRO A 30 -14.44 4.62 -17.59
CA PRO A 30 -13.29 4.05 -18.30
C PRO A 30 -12.13 5.03 -18.50
N ARG A 31 -12.33 6.32 -18.23
CA ARG A 31 -11.29 7.36 -18.39
C ARG A 31 -10.47 7.62 -17.14
N LEU A 32 -10.80 6.98 -16.01
CA LEU A 32 -10.03 7.10 -14.78
C LEU A 32 -8.85 6.13 -14.77
N ASN A 33 -7.78 6.51 -14.07
CA ASN A 33 -6.65 5.61 -13.81
C ASN A 33 -6.99 4.74 -12.60
N TRP A 34 -7.21 3.45 -12.86
CA TRP A 34 -7.53 2.47 -11.82
C TRP A 34 -6.26 1.78 -11.32
N VAL A 35 -6.09 1.71 -10.00
CA VAL A 35 -5.01 0.97 -9.37
C VAL A 35 -5.20 -0.54 -9.59
N ASN A 36 -4.10 -1.29 -9.72
CA ASN A 36 -4.17 -2.75 -9.70
C ASN A 36 -4.67 -3.21 -8.32
N PRO A 37 -5.77 -3.98 -8.23
CA PRO A 37 -6.27 -4.46 -6.93
C PRO A 37 -5.23 -5.20 -6.09
N ALA A 38 -4.29 -5.92 -6.74
CA ALA A 38 -3.23 -6.66 -6.05
C ALA A 38 -2.16 -5.75 -5.42
N SER A 39 -2.06 -4.48 -5.82
CA SER A 39 -1.12 -3.52 -5.22
C SER A 39 -1.75 -2.66 -4.12
N ILE A 40 -3.04 -2.86 -3.82
CA ILE A 40 -3.74 -2.09 -2.79
C ILE A 40 -3.28 -2.52 -1.41
N HIS A 41 -2.91 -1.53 -0.62
CA HIS A 41 -2.52 -1.66 0.77
C HIS A 41 -3.13 -0.50 1.56
N LEU A 42 -3.19 -0.63 2.88
CA LEU A 42 -3.55 0.47 3.76
C LEU A 42 -2.27 1.13 4.24
N THR A 43 -1.99 2.36 3.77
CA THR A 43 -0.86 3.13 4.28
C THR A 43 -1.13 3.59 5.71
N LEU A 44 -0.23 3.29 6.64
CA LEU A 44 -0.30 3.70 8.04
C LEU A 44 0.45 5.01 8.30
N ALA A 45 1.64 5.17 7.70
CA ALA A 45 2.49 6.35 7.90
C ALA A 45 3.36 6.62 6.67
N PHE A 46 3.41 7.87 6.22
CA PHE A 46 4.34 8.32 5.19
C PHE A 46 5.64 8.80 5.83
N LEU A 47 6.78 8.24 5.40
CA LEU A 47 8.11 8.59 5.93
C LEU A 47 8.90 9.51 5.01
N GLY A 48 8.43 9.71 3.76
CA GLY A 48 9.09 10.55 2.78
C GLY A 48 10.34 9.88 2.21
N GLU A 49 11.33 10.67 1.81
CA GLU A 49 12.59 10.18 1.26
C GLU A 49 13.56 9.79 2.38
N LEU A 50 14.00 8.53 2.37
CA LEU A 50 14.99 8.00 3.31
C LEU A 50 16.30 7.67 2.58
N ASP A 51 17.42 7.91 3.26
CA ASP A 51 18.72 7.33 2.90
C ASP A 51 18.82 5.88 3.42
N PRO A 52 19.85 5.10 3.01
CA PRO A 52 19.96 3.70 3.44
C PRO A 52 20.02 3.50 4.96
N ALA A 53 20.66 4.41 5.70
CA ALA A 53 20.78 4.30 7.16
C ALA A 53 19.42 4.55 7.85
N ARG A 54 18.67 5.55 7.39
CA ARG A 54 17.32 5.84 7.89
C ARG A 54 16.31 4.77 7.49
N LEU A 55 16.49 4.16 6.32
CA LEU A 55 15.65 3.03 5.88
C LEU A 55 15.81 1.84 6.83
N GLU A 56 17.04 1.49 7.19
CA GLU A 56 17.32 0.42 8.15
C GLU A 56 16.71 0.71 9.53
N GLN A 57 16.85 1.95 10.02
CA GLN A 57 16.21 2.39 11.27
C GLN A 57 14.68 2.29 11.22
N ALA A 58 14.08 2.68 10.10
CA ALA A 58 12.63 2.59 9.92
C ALA A 58 12.14 1.13 9.92
N MET A 59 12.91 0.21 9.33
CA MET A 59 12.60 -1.22 9.37
C MET A 59 12.61 -1.76 10.81
N GLN A 60 13.66 -1.47 11.57
CA GLN A 60 13.80 -1.90 12.96
C GLN A 60 12.68 -1.33 13.85
N ALA A 61 12.37 -0.04 13.71
CA ALA A 61 11.30 0.60 14.46
C ALA A 61 9.92 0.01 14.12
N THR A 62 9.69 -0.34 12.85
CA THR A 62 8.44 -0.96 12.42
C THR A 62 8.30 -2.38 12.98
N GLU A 63 9.37 -3.18 13.00
CA GLU A 63 9.35 -4.50 13.61
C GLU A 63 9.07 -4.41 15.12
N ALA A 64 9.71 -3.48 15.82
CA ALA A 64 9.49 -3.28 17.25
C ALA A 64 8.03 -2.85 17.56
N ALA A 65 7.42 -2.02 16.70
CA ALA A 65 6.05 -1.56 16.84
C ALA A 65 4.98 -2.61 16.46
N ALA A 66 5.36 -3.64 15.71
CA ALA A 66 4.47 -4.71 15.28
C ALA A 66 4.35 -5.87 16.29
N ARG A 67 5.17 -5.87 17.34
CA ARG A 67 5.12 -6.83 18.47
C ARG A 67 4.08 -6.40 19.50
#